data_AF-A0A3R6X0I5-F1
#
_entry.id   AF-A0A3R6X0I5-F1
#
_cell.length_a   1.000
_cell.length_b   1.000
_cell.length_c   1.000
_cell.angle_alpha   90.00
_cell.angle_beta   90.00
_cell.angle_gamma   90.00
#
_symmetry.space_group_name_H-M   'P 1'
#
loop_
_entity.id
_entity.type
_entity.pdbx_description
1 polymer ?
#
loop_
_entity_poly.entity_id
_entity_poly.type
_entity_poly.pdbx_seq_one_letter_code
_entity_poly.pdbx_strand_id
1 'polypeptide(L)'
;MLKSEKPDEVQTHNPIHCAQCGNSLQEIDGLTYEIRQSIDIPLPIRPKVTDHIGIEKRCTCGHCIRADFPLHVKPGVSYGVNIHALVAYLSTAQHIPFKRLVEVLNDFYGLQMSQGSVSNILNRMRKQGLIKYNEIKQEIQSSPVVGADETGMRLNKNLYWIWVFQNELSTFVFPHSSRGKAAIDSEFSDGLPNSLLVTDCHSSYFNMKTAGHQICLAHLLRKLIYLTVLDEKQDWSVRMLALLRESIHLQKSDNYSVSGIADIKERYKKLMEEDISHLWHDFREFRNGLSPHAEHLFVFLENLHVPPDNNASERSIRPLKVKQKVSGQFKSGEGASAFCVLHSIINTARKKKQDPFLTLIDIAKNVISYQS
;
A
#
# COMPACT_ATOMS: atom_id res chain seq x y z
N MET A 1 10.62 -22.03 2.93
CA MET A 1 9.81 -22.12 4.17
C MET A 1 10.71 -22.67 5.27
N LEU A 2 10.53 -22.22 6.50
CA LEU A 2 11.16 -22.85 7.65
C LEU A 2 10.33 -24.07 8.08
N LYS A 3 10.97 -25.06 8.70
CA LYS A 3 10.31 -26.25 9.25
C LYS A 3 9.21 -25.81 10.23
N SER A 4 7.99 -26.30 10.07
CA SER A 4 6.89 -26.01 11.01
C SER A 4 7.14 -26.73 12.33
N GLU A 5 7.01 -26.04 13.45
CA GLU A 5 7.06 -26.65 14.78
C GLU A 5 5.81 -27.48 15.10
N LYS A 6 4.71 -27.22 14.38
CA LYS A 6 3.41 -27.89 14.57
C LYS A 6 2.91 -28.39 13.21
N PRO A 7 3.24 -29.63 12.81
CA PRO A 7 2.70 -30.22 11.59
C PRO A 7 1.21 -30.55 11.77
N ASP A 8 0.45 -30.48 10.68
CA ASP A 8 -0.98 -30.85 10.68
C ASP A 8 -1.19 -32.37 10.84
N GLU A 9 -0.25 -33.16 10.32
CA GLU A 9 -0.23 -34.62 10.40
C GLU A 9 1.20 -35.13 10.64
N VAL A 10 1.34 -36.21 11.41
CA VAL A 10 2.63 -36.89 11.65
C VAL A 10 2.53 -38.32 11.16
N GLN A 11 3.27 -38.64 10.09
CA GLN A 11 3.41 -40.00 9.60
C GLN A 11 4.75 -40.60 10.05
N THR A 12 4.69 -41.76 10.72
CA THR A 12 5.89 -42.49 11.16
C THR A 12 6.21 -43.61 10.18
N HIS A 13 7.47 -43.72 9.77
CA HIS A 13 7.94 -44.76 8.86
C HIS A 13 8.87 -45.72 9.61
N ASN A 14 8.37 -46.92 9.91
CA ASN A 14 9.12 -47.95 10.63
C ASN A 14 9.67 -49.01 9.68
N PRO A 15 10.94 -49.42 9.79
CA PRO A 15 11.45 -50.58 9.07
C PRO A 15 10.77 -51.84 9.64
N ILE A 16 10.17 -52.65 8.77
CA ILE A 16 9.48 -53.88 9.19
C ILE A 16 10.38 -55.12 9.18
N HIS A 17 11.46 -55.09 8.41
CA HIS A 17 12.42 -56.19 8.31
C HIS A 17 13.85 -55.68 8.30
N CYS A 18 14.77 -56.46 8.86
CA CYS A 18 16.20 -56.20 8.75
C CYS A 18 16.66 -56.42 7.29
N ALA A 19 17.29 -55.42 6.69
CA ALA A 19 17.80 -55.51 5.31
C ALA A 19 18.92 -56.56 5.12
N GLN A 20 19.56 -57.01 6.20
CA GLN A 20 20.66 -57.97 6.14
C GLN A 20 20.22 -59.42 6.38
N CYS A 21 19.42 -59.69 7.42
CA CYS A 21 19.03 -61.06 7.79
C CYS A 21 17.55 -61.39 7.53
N GLY A 22 16.72 -60.40 7.17
CA GLY A 22 15.29 -60.60 6.90
C GLY A 22 14.40 -60.78 8.13
N ASN A 23 14.97 -60.80 9.35
CA ASN A 23 14.18 -60.91 10.58
C ASN A 23 13.21 -59.74 10.74
N SER A 24 12.04 -60.01 11.35
CA SER A 24 11.03 -58.99 11.67
C SER A 24 11.56 -58.00 12.71
N LEU A 25 11.24 -56.72 12.50
CA LEU A 25 11.53 -55.61 13.42
C LEU A 25 10.25 -55.03 14.05
N GLN A 26 9.07 -55.63 13.82
CA GLN A 26 7.78 -55.06 14.23
C GLN A 26 7.63 -54.85 15.74
N GLU A 27 8.24 -55.73 16.55
CA GLU A 27 8.20 -55.66 18.01
C GLU A 27 9.45 -55.02 18.62
N ILE A 28 10.36 -54.49 17.80
CA ILE A 28 11.59 -53.85 18.26
C ILE A 28 11.38 -52.35 18.33
N ASP A 29 11.61 -51.77 19.51
CA ASP A 29 11.55 -50.32 19.70
C ASP A 29 12.59 -49.59 18.84
N GLY A 30 12.13 -48.57 18.13
CA GLY A 30 12.97 -47.70 17.30
C GLY A 30 13.33 -46.37 18.00
N LEU A 31 14.43 -45.76 17.57
CA LEU A 31 14.80 -44.39 17.93
C LEU A 31 14.60 -43.46 16.73
N THR A 32 14.06 -42.27 16.97
CA THR A 32 13.95 -41.24 15.93
C THR A 32 15.34 -40.76 15.52
N TYR A 33 15.75 -41.01 14.28
CA TYR A 33 17.03 -40.54 13.76
C TYR A 33 16.93 -39.25 12.93
N GLU A 34 15.79 -39.01 12.26
CA GLU A 34 15.56 -37.85 11.40
C GLU A 34 14.05 -37.51 11.30
N ILE A 35 13.73 -36.23 11.14
CA ILE A 35 12.36 -35.74 10.85
C ILE A 35 12.39 -34.84 9.62
N ARG A 36 11.71 -35.28 8.55
CA ARG A 36 11.49 -34.51 7.31
C ARG A 36 10.05 -34.02 7.24
N GLN A 37 9.81 -32.89 6.56
CA GLN A 37 8.46 -32.38 6.31
C GLN A 37 8.19 -32.33 4.81
N SER A 38 7.05 -32.89 4.39
CA SER A 38 6.45 -32.64 3.09
C SER A 38 5.34 -31.61 3.29
N ILE A 39 5.38 -30.50 2.55
CA ILE A 39 4.37 -29.44 2.61
C ILE A 39 3.69 -29.40 1.25
N ASP A 40 2.38 -29.61 1.24
CA ASP A 40 1.56 -29.55 0.03
C ASP A 40 0.30 -28.70 0.28
N ILE A 41 -0.29 -28.18 -0.79
CA ILE A 41 -1.57 -27.44 -0.74
C ILE A 41 -2.63 -28.36 -1.35
N PRO A 42 -3.70 -28.71 -0.62
CA PRO A 42 -4.71 -29.64 -1.13
C PRO A 42 -5.59 -28.97 -2.21
N LEU A 43 -5.12 -28.98 -3.45
CA LEU A 43 -5.83 -28.45 -4.61
C LEU A 43 -6.61 -29.56 -5.33
N PRO A 44 -7.81 -29.27 -5.90
CA PRO A 44 -8.51 -27.98 -5.86
C PRO A 44 -9.30 -27.76 -4.55
N ILE A 45 -9.33 -26.53 -4.05
CA ILE A 45 -10.12 -26.16 -2.86
C ILE A 45 -11.52 -25.73 -3.32
N ARG A 46 -12.53 -26.58 -3.19
CA ARG A 46 -13.90 -26.27 -3.66
C ARG A 46 -14.74 -25.50 -2.62
N PRO A 47 -15.66 -24.61 -3.03
CA PRO A 47 -16.57 -23.95 -2.11
C PRO A 47 -17.59 -24.93 -1.53
N LYS A 48 -17.96 -24.71 -0.27
CA LYS A 48 -19.16 -25.32 0.32
C LYS A 48 -20.39 -24.52 -0.10
N VAL A 49 -21.30 -25.16 -0.83
CA VAL A 49 -22.59 -24.57 -1.24
C VAL A 49 -23.68 -25.09 -0.31
N THR A 50 -24.50 -24.18 0.22
CA THR A 50 -25.63 -24.51 1.10
C THR A 50 -26.90 -23.93 0.49
N ASP A 51 -27.86 -24.80 0.20
CA ASP A 51 -29.21 -24.36 -0.17
C ASP A 51 -29.98 -23.94 1.09
N HIS A 52 -30.43 -22.70 1.12
CA HIS A 52 -31.40 -22.24 2.09
C HIS A 52 -32.79 -22.38 1.47
N ILE A 53 -33.59 -23.31 1.98
CA ILE A 53 -34.91 -23.63 1.44
C ILE A 53 -35.99 -23.01 2.33
N GLY A 54 -36.72 -22.05 1.78
CA GLY A 54 -37.87 -21.42 2.46
C GLY A 54 -39.12 -22.26 2.24
N ILE A 55 -39.80 -22.63 3.32
CA ILE A 55 -41.04 -23.42 3.26
C ILE A 55 -42.23 -22.50 3.52
N GLU A 56 -43.26 -22.64 2.69
CA GLU A 56 -44.60 -22.09 2.95
C GLU A 56 -45.49 -23.18 3.52
N LYS A 57 -46.25 -22.86 4.59
CA LYS A 57 -47.26 -23.75 5.16
C LYS A 57 -48.58 -23.01 5.29
N ARG A 58 -49.68 -23.72 5.03
CA ARG A 58 -51.04 -23.24 5.28
C ARG A 58 -51.54 -23.80 6.62
N CYS A 59 -51.91 -22.91 7.54
CA CYS A 59 -52.55 -23.25 8.80
C CYS A 59 -54.01 -23.70 8.58
N THR A 60 -54.55 -24.49 9.49
CA THR A 60 -55.95 -24.93 9.48
C THR A 60 -56.94 -23.76 9.57
N CYS A 61 -56.53 -22.59 10.08
CA CYS A 61 -57.34 -21.37 10.05
C CYS A 61 -57.35 -20.64 8.71
N GLY A 62 -56.67 -21.16 7.68
CA GLY A 62 -56.61 -20.58 6.33
C GLY A 62 -55.42 -19.63 6.07
N HIS A 63 -54.69 -19.20 7.11
CA HIS A 63 -53.51 -18.35 6.95
C HIS A 63 -52.32 -19.11 6.35
N CYS A 64 -51.58 -18.46 5.45
CA CYS A 64 -50.33 -18.98 4.90
C CYS A 64 -49.14 -18.26 5.53
N ILE A 65 -48.15 -19.01 5.99
CA ILE A 65 -46.94 -18.51 6.65
C ILE A 65 -45.73 -19.02 5.88
N ARG A 66 -44.74 -18.15 5.64
CA ARG A 66 -43.47 -18.48 5.00
C ARG A 66 -42.35 -18.40 6.01
N ALA A 67 -41.36 -19.29 5.89
CA ALA A 67 -40.14 -19.20 6.67
C ALA A 67 -39.31 -17.98 6.25
N ASP A 68 -38.75 -17.27 7.23
CA ASP A 68 -37.79 -16.21 7.00
C ASP A 68 -36.39 -16.76 6.70
N PHE A 69 -35.65 -16.06 5.85
CA PHE A 69 -34.23 -16.35 5.60
C PHE A 69 -33.34 -15.54 6.53
N PRO A 70 -32.16 -16.07 6.93
CA PRO A 70 -31.14 -15.26 7.58
C PRO A 70 -30.80 -14.02 6.74
N LEU A 71 -30.56 -12.88 7.38
CA LEU A 71 -30.37 -11.57 6.70
C LEU A 71 -29.27 -11.57 5.62
N HIS A 72 -28.24 -12.40 5.79
CA HIS A 72 -27.12 -12.52 4.87
C HIS A 72 -27.38 -13.41 3.64
N VAL A 73 -28.52 -14.10 3.62
CA VAL A 73 -28.94 -14.96 2.50
C VAL A 73 -29.92 -14.16 1.65
N LYS A 74 -29.38 -13.46 0.66
CA LYS A 74 -30.16 -12.67 -0.31
C LYS A 74 -30.70 -13.55 -1.43
N PRO A 75 -31.76 -13.11 -2.14
CA PRO A 75 -32.30 -13.83 -3.28
C PRO A 75 -31.22 -14.19 -4.32
N GLY A 76 -31.25 -15.44 -4.80
CA GLY A 76 -30.22 -15.96 -5.70
C GLY A 76 -28.99 -16.46 -4.96
N VAL A 77 -27.81 -16.02 -5.39
CA VAL A 77 -26.51 -16.51 -4.86
C VAL A 77 -25.89 -15.46 -3.93
N SER A 78 -25.58 -15.89 -2.70
CA SER A 78 -24.85 -15.08 -1.71
C SER A 78 -23.44 -15.64 -1.49
N TYR A 79 -22.43 -14.79 -1.51
CA TYR A 79 -21.04 -15.19 -1.31
C TYR A 79 -20.59 -14.97 0.14
N GLY A 80 -19.89 -15.95 0.72
CA GLY A 80 -19.40 -15.87 2.11
C GLY A 80 -18.25 -14.88 2.34
N VAL A 81 -17.81 -14.78 3.61
CA VAL A 81 -16.76 -13.84 4.08
C VAL A 81 -15.46 -14.06 3.30
N ASN A 82 -15.02 -15.31 3.21
CA ASN A 82 -13.74 -15.68 2.58
C ASN A 82 -13.71 -15.29 1.10
N ILE A 83 -14.82 -15.44 0.38
CA ILE A 83 -14.91 -15.08 -1.05
C ILE A 83 -14.80 -13.56 -1.22
N HIS A 84 -15.48 -12.79 -0.36
CA HIS A 84 -15.38 -11.32 -0.39
C HIS A 84 -13.95 -10.84 -0.14
N ALA A 85 -13.27 -11.38 0.88
CA ALA A 85 -11.89 -11.04 1.20
C ALA A 85 -10.92 -11.48 0.09
N LEU A 86 -11.08 -12.69 -0.45
CA LEU A 86 -10.22 -13.22 -1.52
C LEU A 86 -10.31 -12.37 -2.79
N VAL A 87 -11.52 -12.03 -3.23
CA VAL A 87 -11.75 -11.15 -4.38
C VAL A 87 -11.11 -9.77 -4.15
N ALA A 88 -11.32 -9.18 -2.96
CA ALA A 88 -10.75 -7.89 -2.61
C ALA A 88 -9.21 -7.92 -2.61
N TYR A 89 -8.62 -8.97 -2.04
CA TYR A 89 -7.17 -9.14 -1.97
C TYR A 89 -6.55 -9.32 -3.35
N LEU A 90 -7.06 -10.25 -4.15
CA LEU A 90 -6.49 -10.54 -5.47
C LEU A 90 -6.65 -9.36 -6.45
N SER A 91 -7.78 -8.66 -6.42
CA SER A 91 -8.02 -7.49 -7.29
C SER A 91 -7.18 -6.26 -6.89
N THR A 92 -7.03 -6.02 -5.59
CA THR A 92 -6.40 -4.79 -5.08
C THR A 92 -4.93 -4.99 -4.76
N ALA A 93 -4.57 -6.03 -4.00
CA ALA A 93 -3.19 -6.29 -3.57
C ALA A 93 -2.35 -6.96 -4.66
N GLN A 94 -2.95 -7.88 -5.43
CA GLN A 94 -2.26 -8.62 -6.50
C GLN A 94 -2.52 -8.04 -7.90
N HIS A 95 -3.36 -7.00 -7.98
CA HIS A 95 -3.67 -6.27 -9.21
C HIS A 95 -4.20 -7.15 -10.36
N ILE A 96 -4.83 -8.28 -10.05
CA ILE A 96 -5.34 -9.21 -11.07
C ILE A 96 -6.53 -8.57 -11.80
N PRO A 97 -6.49 -8.42 -13.14
CA PRO A 97 -7.63 -7.93 -13.92
C PRO A 97 -8.86 -8.82 -13.77
N PHE A 98 -10.06 -8.25 -13.83
CA PHE A 98 -11.31 -8.98 -13.53
C PHE A 98 -11.50 -10.24 -14.36
N LYS A 99 -11.16 -10.22 -15.66
CA LYS A 99 -11.21 -11.42 -16.51
C LYS A 99 -10.33 -12.55 -15.95
N ARG A 100 -9.07 -12.25 -15.65
CA ARG A 100 -8.12 -13.23 -15.09
C ARG A 100 -8.48 -13.66 -13.67
N LEU A 101 -9.08 -12.75 -12.89
CA LEU A 101 -9.55 -13.05 -11.54
C LEU A 101 -10.64 -14.13 -11.58
N VAL A 102 -11.61 -14.00 -12.48
CA VAL A 102 -12.66 -15.01 -12.67
C VAL A 102 -12.07 -16.35 -13.12
N GLU A 103 -11.10 -16.33 -14.03
CA GLU A 103 -10.37 -17.55 -14.46
C GLU A 103 -9.69 -18.23 -13.26
N VAL A 104 -8.91 -17.49 -12.47
CA VAL A 104 -8.25 -18.02 -11.25
C VAL A 104 -9.26 -18.59 -10.24
N LEU A 105 -10.37 -17.90 -10.01
CA LEU A 105 -11.42 -18.37 -9.10
C LEU A 105 -12.08 -19.66 -9.60
N ASN A 106 -12.27 -19.80 -10.91
CA ASN A 106 -12.81 -21.03 -11.50
C ASN A 106 -11.79 -22.18 -11.48
N ASP A 107 -10.54 -21.93 -11.86
CA ASP A 107 -9.53 -22.97 -12.08
C ASP A 107 -9.10 -23.62 -10.75
N PHE A 108 -8.82 -22.80 -9.73
CA PHE A 108 -8.37 -23.31 -8.43
C PHE A 108 -9.50 -23.65 -7.47
N TYR A 109 -10.62 -22.92 -7.55
CA TYR A 109 -11.72 -23.05 -6.59
C TYR A 109 -13.02 -23.59 -7.20
N GLY A 110 -13.18 -23.64 -8.52
CA GLY A 110 -14.46 -24.00 -9.15
C GLY A 110 -15.54 -22.95 -8.98
N LEU A 111 -15.17 -21.73 -8.59
CA LEU A 111 -16.11 -20.66 -8.32
C LEU A 111 -16.45 -19.93 -9.62
N GLN A 112 -17.57 -20.31 -10.24
CA GLN A 112 -18.09 -19.65 -11.42
C GLN A 112 -18.70 -18.29 -11.06
N MET A 113 -17.99 -17.21 -11.40
CA MET A 113 -18.37 -15.85 -11.04
C MET A 113 -18.29 -14.92 -12.25
N SER A 114 -19.21 -13.97 -12.38
CA SER A 114 -19.11 -12.94 -13.43
C SER A 114 -18.16 -11.79 -13.03
N GLN A 115 -17.61 -11.06 -14.00
CA GLN A 115 -16.87 -9.82 -13.72
C GLN A 115 -17.74 -8.76 -13.01
N GLY A 116 -19.06 -8.76 -13.26
CA GLY A 116 -20.01 -7.90 -12.54
C GLY A 116 -20.11 -8.25 -11.06
N SER A 117 -20.12 -9.55 -10.73
CA SER A 117 -20.11 -10.03 -9.34
C SER A 117 -18.83 -9.58 -8.60
N VAL A 118 -17.67 -9.63 -9.26
CA VAL A 118 -16.41 -9.09 -8.74
C VAL A 118 -16.55 -7.61 -8.42
N SER A 119 -17.05 -6.81 -9.37
CA SER A 119 -17.28 -5.37 -9.16
C SER A 119 -18.20 -5.10 -7.97
N ASN A 120 -19.30 -5.87 -7.86
CA ASN A 120 -20.25 -5.73 -6.76
C ASN A 120 -19.64 -6.08 -5.40
N ILE A 121 -18.83 -7.14 -5.33
CA ILE A 121 -18.09 -7.51 -4.12
C ILE A 121 -17.15 -6.38 -3.70
N LEU A 122 -16.35 -5.84 -4.63
CA LEU A 122 -15.41 -4.75 -4.33
C LEU A 122 -16.13 -3.50 -3.85
N ASN A 123 -17.28 -3.16 -4.43
CA ASN A 123 -18.10 -2.04 -3.98
C ASN A 123 -18.69 -2.25 -2.58
N ARG A 124 -19.13 -3.47 -2.23
CA ARG A 124 -19.57 -3.78 -0.86
C ARG A 124 -18.42 -3.69 0.15
N MET A 125 -17.27 -4.26 -0.20
CA MET A 125 -16.05 -4.20 0.61
C MET A 125 -15.59 -2.75 0.81
N ARG A 126 -15.66 -1.91 -0.24
CA ARG A 126 -15.40 -0.46 -0.15
C ARG A 126 -16.31 0.19 0.88
N LYS A 127 -17.63 0.01 0.77
CA LYS A 127 -18.62 0.64 1.66
C LYS A 127 -18.34 0.30 3.13
N GLN A 128 -18.08 -0.98 3.43
CA GLN A 128 -17.79 -1.42 4.80
C GLN A 128 -16.36 -1.06 5.26
N GLY A 129 -15.44 -0.87 4.32
CA GLY A 129 -14.08 -0.39 4.60
C GLY A 129 -13.98 1.11 4.91
N LEU A 130 -15.04 1.90 4.67
CA LEU A 130 -14.99 3.36 4.84
C LEU A 130 -14.69 3.79 6.28
N ILE A 131 -15.13 3.02 7.28
CA ILE A 131 -14.82 3.31 8.70
C ILE A 131 -13.31 3.26 8.91
N LYS A 132 -12.67 2.13 8.59
CA LYS A 132 -11.21 1.98 8.68
C LYS A 132 -10.46 2.98 7.80
N TYR A 133 -10.98 3.30 6.62
CA TYR A 133 -10.40 4.29 5.73
C TYR A 133 -10.40 5.70 6.33
N ASN A 134 -11.47 6.08 7.03
CA ASN A 134 -11.56 7.36 7.74
C ASN A 134 -10.68 7.38 9.00
N GLU A 135 -10.55 6.26 9.71
CA GLU A 135 -9.59 6.12 10.82
C GLU A 135 -8.15 6.35 10.33
N ILE A 136 -7.79 5.74 9.18
CA ILE A 136 -6.48 5.96 8.54
C ILE A 136 -6.28 7.44 8.21
N LYS A 137 -7.31 8.12 7.69
CA LYS A 137 -7.24 9.56 7.42
C LYS A 137 -6.98 10.37 8.70
N GLN A 138 -7.68 10.06 9.78
CA GLN A 138 -7.48 10.71 11.08
C GLN A 138 -6.08 10.47 11.64
N GLU A 139 -5.54 9.26 11.50
CA GLU A 139 -4.15 8.92 11.87
C GLU A 139 -3.13 9.74 11.06
N ILE A 140 -3.40 10.03 9.79
CA ILE A 140 -2.56 10.94 8.99
C ILE A 140 -2.69 12.37 9.50
N GLN A 141 -3.91 12.83 9.81
CA GLN A 141 -4.16 14.20 10.28
C GLN A 141 -3.49 14.53 11.62
N SER A 142 -3.30 13.54 12.48
CA SER A 142 -2.63 13.69 13.78
C SER A 142 -1.13 13.40 13.74
N SER A 143 -0.59 13.01 12.59
CA SER A 143 0.81 12.61 12.46
C SER A 143 1.76 13.80 12.49
N PRO A 144 2.86 13.77 13.27
CA PRO A 144 3.85 14.86 13.30
C PRO A 144 4.66 14.97 12.00
N VAL A 145 4.78 13.87 11.24
CA VAL A 145 5.46 13.83 9.95
C VAL A 145 4.57 13.11 8.96
N VAL A 146 4.38 13.69 7.77
CA VAL A 146 3.57 13.12 6.69
C VAL A 146 4.32 13.25 5.38
N GLY A 147 4.50 12.15 4.67
CA GLY A 147 4.93 12.17 3.28
C GLY A 147 3.72 12.25 2.35
N ALA A 148 3.84 13.01 1.26
CA ALA A 148 2.81 13.07 0.23
C ALA A 148 3.39 12.99 -1.18
N ASP A 149 2.63 12.40 -2.10
CA ASP A 149 2.98 12.26 -3.52
C ASP A 149 1.69 12.08 -4.34
N GLU A 150 1.76 12.31 -5.64
CA GLU A 150 0.64 12.15 -6.54
C GLU A 150 1.05 11.59 -7.90
N THR A 151 0.12 10.88 -8.54
CA THR A 151 0.41 10.33 -9.85
C THR A 151 -0.79 10.25 -10.76
N GLY A 152 -0.53 10.51 -12.04
CA GLY A 152 -1.54 10.47 -13.08
C GLY A 152 -2.18 9.08 -13.23
N MET A 153 -3.50 9.10 -13.39
CA MET A 153 -4.38 7.97 -13.64
C MET A 153 -5.33 8.28 -14.81
N ARG A 154 -5.72 7.28 -15.59
CA ARG A 154 -6.85 7.40 -16.52
C ARG A 154 -8.14 6.84 -15.92
N LEU A 155 -9.18 7.66 -15.90
CA LEU A 155 -10.54 7.30 -15.53
C LEU A 155 -11.48 7.61 -16.70
N ASN A 156 -12.01 6.56 -17.33
CA ASN A 156 -12.82 6.66 -18.53
C ASN A 156 -12.24 7.64 -19.58
N LYS A 157 -10.97 7.44 -19.94
CA LYS A 157 -10.13 8.25 -20.85
C LYS A 157 -9.71 9.63 -20.30
N ASN A 158 -10.35 10.14 -19.26
CA ASN A 158 -10.00 11.42 -18.66
C ASN A 158 -8.80 11.30 -17.72
N LEU A 159 -7.97 12.34 -17.66
CA LEU A 159 -6.85 12.43 -16.73
C LEU A 159 -7.39 12.73 -15.33
N TYR A 160 -7.02 11.88 -14.39
CA TYR A 160 -7.23 12.04 -12.96
C TYR A 160 -5.89 11.88 -12.26
N TRP A 161 -5.85 12.21 -10.98
CA TRP A 161 -4.70 12.07 -10.11
C TRP A 161 -5.09 11.18 -8.95
N ILE A 162 -4.21 10.26 -8.59
CA ILE A 162 -4.30 9.62 -7.31
C ILE A 162 -3.25 10.25 -6.42
N TRP A 163 -3.69 10.65 -5.23
CA TRP A 163 -2.87 11.25 -4.20
C TRP A 163 -2.60 10.21 -3.12
N VAL A 164 -1.41 10.25 -2.54
CA VAL A 164 -1.07 9.50 -1.34
C VAL A 164 -0.60 10.45 -0.26
N PHE A 165 -1.11 10.26 0.95
CA PHE A 165 -0.58 10.83 2.17
C PHE A 165 -0.26 9.67 3.11
N GLN A 166 0.94 9.67 3.69
CA GLN A 166 1.42 8.49 4.41
C GLN A 166 2.38 8.87 5.55
N ASN A 167 2.42 8.05 6.58
CA ASN A 167 3.39 8.12 7.67
C ASN A 167 3.97 6.73 7.96
N GLU A 168 4.69 6.53 9.05
CA GLU A 168 5.30 5.22 9.37
C GLU A 168 4.27 4.07 9.43
N LEU A 169 3.06 4.33 9.91
CA LEU A 169 2.06 3.31 10.21
C LEU A 169 0.92 3.23 9.18
N SER A 170 0.69 4.29 8.42
CA SER A 170 -0.56 4.48 7.69
C SER A 170 -0.33 5.00 6.27
N THR A 171 -1.22 4.61 5.36
CA THR A 171 -1.23 5.03 3.96
C THR A 171 -2.66 5.37 3.58
N PHE A 172 -2.91 6.65 3.30
CA PHE A 172 -4.17 7.17 2.81
C PHE A 172 -4.06 7.52 1.34
N VAL A 173 -4.94 6.98 0.50
CA VAL A 173 -4.91 7.17 -0.96
C VAL A 173 -6.29 7.55 -1.45
N PHE A 174 -6.39 8.58 -2.30
CA PHE A 174 -7.67 9.02 -2.86
C PHE A 174 -7.54 9.52 -4.30
N PRO A 175 -8.57 9.34 -5.16
CA PRO A 175 -8.58 9.86 -6.52
C PRO A 175 -9.21 11.26 -6.58
N HIS A 176 -8.67 12.15 -7.41
CA HIS A 176 -9.22 13.48 -7.68
C HIS A 176 -8.93 13.93 -9.11
N SER A 177 -9.76 14.80 -9.70
CA SER A 177 -9.57 15.29 -11.08
C SER A 177 -8.45 16.34 -11.19
N SER A 178 -8.24 17.12 -10.12
CA SER A 178 -7.20 18.15 -10.02
C SER A 178 -5.86 17.61 -9.51
N ARG A 179 -4.75 18.16 -10.04
CA ARG A 179 -3.36 18.04 -9.52
C ARG A 179 -2.98 19.21 -8.60
N GLY A 180 -3.94 20.03 -8.20
CA GLY A 180 -3.70 21.25 -7.43
C GLY A 180 -4.27 21.19 -6.03
N LYS A 181 -4.19 22.35 -5.33
CA LYS A 181 -4.72 22.56 -3.99
C LYS A 181 -6.15 22.07 -3.78
N ALA A 182 -7.02 22.20 -4.80
CA ALA A 182 -8.40 21.72 -4.73
C ALA A 182 -8.52 20.22 -4.35
N ALA A 183 -7.56 19.38 -4.76
CA ALA A 183 -7.54 17.97 -4.37
C ALA A 183 -7.12 17.77 -2.91
N ILE A 184 -6.16 18.58 -2.44
CA ILE A 184 -5.70 18.55 -1.06
C ILE A 184 -6.85 19.00 -0.15
N ASP A 185 -7.46 20.15 -0.46
CA ASP A 185 -8.52 20.75 0.36
C ASP A 185 -9.80 19.88 0.40
N SER A 186 -10.04 19.01 -0.60
CA SER A 186 -11.19 18.08 -0.57
C SER A 186 -11.07 17.03 0.53
N GLU A 187 -9.84 16.68 0.92
CA GLU A 187 -9.58 15.70 1.99
C GLU A 187 -9.07 16.36 3.26
N PHE A 188 -8.27 17.41 3.14
CA PHE A 188 -7.60 18.11 4.24
C PHE A 188 -7.89 19.61 4.14
N SER A 189 -9.15 20.00 4.33
CA SER A 189 -9.61 21.40 4.24
C SER A 189 -8.84 22.34 5.17
N ASP A 190 -8.48 21.87 6.37
CA ASP A 190 -7.69 22.62 7.34
C ASP A 190 -6.17 22.46 7.16
N GLY A 191 -5.75 21.72 6.13
CA GLY A 191 -4.38 21.26 5.94
C GLY A 191 -3.95 20.24 6.99
N LEU A 192 -2.66 20.27 7.32
CA LEU A 192 -1.99 19.45 8.32
C LEU A 192 -1.12 20.35 9.22
N PRO A 193 -1.73 21.29 9.97
CA PRO A 193 -1.01 22.39 10.62
C PRO A 193 0.03 21.96 11.65
N ASN A 194 -0.06 20.72 12.16
CA ASN A 194 0.85 20.16 13.15
C ASN A 194 1.85 19.16 12.55
N SER A 195 1.88 19.02 11.22
CA SER A 195 2.70 18.03 10.53
C SER A 195 3.79 18.70 9.70
N LEU A 196 5.01 18.14 9.75
CA LEU A 196 6.06 18.39 8.78
C LEU A 196 5.79 17.56 7.52
N LEU A 197 5.66 18.23 6.38
CA LEU A 197 5.26 17.61 5.12
C LEU A 197 6.48 17.30 4.24
N VAL A 198 6.67 16.04 3.88
CA VAL A 198 7.80 15.55 3.05
C VAL A 198 7.33 15.31 1.61
N THR A 199 7.82 16.09 0.64
CA THR A 199 7.32 16.06 -0.76
C THR A 199 8.42 16.34 -1.80
N ASP A 200 8.09 16.18 -3.09
CA ASP A 200 8.99 16.33 -4.25
C ASP A 200 9.01 17.76 -4.87
N CYS A 201 9.01 18.81 -4.05
CA CYS A 201 8.97 20.22 -4.49
C CYS A 201 7.75 20.60 -5.36
N HIS A 202 6.74 19.75 -5.52
CA HIS A 202 5.57 20.14 -6.30
C HIS A 202 4.82 21.32 -5.64
N SER A 203 4.54 22.37 -6.42
CA SER A 203 4.07 23.67 -5.91
C SER A 203 2.72 23.62 -5.17
N SER A 204 1.88 22.61 -5.46
CA SER A 204 0.59 22.43 -4.78
C SER A 204 0.74 22.24 -3.27
N TYR A 205 1.83 21.61 -2.82
CA TYR A 205 2.04 21.29 -1.41
C TYR A 205 2.40 22.53 -0.57
N PHE A 206 3.08 23.52 -1.15
CA PHE A 206 3.44 24.76 -0.44
C PHE A 206 2.25 25.68 -0.17
N ASN A 207 1.10 25.42 -0.79
CA ASN A 207 -0.15 26.14 -0.51
C ASN A 207 -1.04 25.42 0.52
N MET A 208 -0.54 24.33 1.11
CA MET A 208 -1.19 23.60 2.19
C MET A 208 -0.72 24.16 3.53
N LYS A 209 -1.65 24.37 4.47
CA LYS A 209 -1.29 24.77 5.84
C LYS A 209 -0.57 23.60 6.51
N THR A 210 0.69 23.75 6.86
CA THR A 210 1.51 22.73 7.52
C THR A 210 2.39 23.35 8.62
N ALA A 211 3.03 22.54 9.46
CA ALA A 211 4.02 23.02 10.42
C ALA A 211 5.36 23.39 9.75
N GLY A 212 5.57 22.93 8.52
CA GLY A 212 6.78 23.14 7.74
C GLY A 212 6.94 22.06 6.67
N HIS A 213 7.97 22.20 5.85
CA HIS A 213 8.23 21.32 4.71
C HIS A 213 9.63 20.71 4.79
N GLN A 214 9.74 19.46 4.36
CA GLN A 214 11.00 18.84 3.98
C GLN A 214 10.95 18.48 2.49
N ILE A 215 11.88 19.02 1.73
CA ILE A 215 12.04 18.69 0.32
C ILE A 215 12.77 17.35 0.16
N CYS A 216 12.29 16.52 -0.76
CA CYS A 216 12.93 15.27 -1.10
C CYS A 216 14.32 15.48 -1.73
N LEU A 217 15.38 15.23 -0.97
CA LEU A 217 16.75 15.35 -1.46
C LEU A 217 17.06 14.34 -2.58
N ALA A 218 16.42 13.18 -2.61
CA ALA A 218 16.63 12.18 -3.66
C ALA A 218 16.29 12.69 -5.08
N HIS A 219 15.35 13.65 -5.21
CA HIS A 219 15.08 14.30 -6.49
C HIS A 219 16.19 15.30 -6.86
N LEU A 220 16.66 16.09 -5.89
CA LEU A 220 17.74 17.05 -6.09
C LEU A 220 19.06 16.36 -6.46
N LEU A 221 19.42 15.29 -5.74
CA LEU A 221 20.61 14.49 -6.02
C LEU A 221 20.59 13.93 -7.44
N ARG A 222 19.45 13.43 -7.93
CA ARG A 222 19.32 12.95 -9.32
C ARG A 222 19.52 14.07 -10.34
N LYS A 223 18.95 15.26 -10.11
CA LYS A 223 19.14 16.41 -11.00
C LYS A 223 20.59 16.90 -10.99
N LEU A 224 21.26 16.90 -9.83
CA LEU A 224 22.68 17.25 -9.70
C LEU A 224 23.60 16.25 -10.41
N ILE A 225 23.30 14.95 -10.36
CA ILE A 225 24.02 13.94 -11.15
C ILE A 225 23.89 14.25 -12.64
N TYR A 226 22.67 14.53 -13.12
CA TYR A 226 22.46 14.94 -14.51
C TYR A 226 23.26 16.20 -14.88
N LEU A 227 23.24 17.24 -14.04
CA LEU A 227 24.00 18.48 -14.27
C LEU A 227 25.51 18.23 -14.31
N THR A 228 26.01 17.35 -13.47
CA THR A 228 27.44 16.96 -13.45
C THR A 228 27.87 16.28 -14.74
N VAL A 229 27.00 15.44 -15.31
CA VAL A 229 27.24 14.80 -16.62
C VAL A 229 27.05 15.79 -17.77
N LEU A 230 26.16 16.76 -17.61
CA LEU A 230 25.85 17.77 -18.63
C LEU A 230 27.06 18.67 -18.93
N ASP A 231 27.81 19.05 -17.91
CA ASP A 231 29.07 19.78 -18.05
C ASP A 231 30.09 19.27 -17.02
N GLU A 232 31.04 18.46 -17.49
CA GLU A 232 32.11 17.87 -16.67
C GLU A 232 33.22 18.87 -16.30
N LYS A 233 33.24 20.07 -16.91
CA LYS A 233 34.28 21.08 -16.65
C LYS A 233 33.99 21.96 -15.45
N GLN A 234 32.73 22.06 -15.04
CA GLN A 234 32.34 22.80 -13.84
C GLN A 234 32.34 21.89 -12.60
N ASP A 235 32.53 22.48 -11.43
CA ASP A 235 32.56 21.76 -10.16
C ASP A 235 31.39 22.12 -9.22
N TRP A 236 30.55 23.10 -9.60
CA TRP A 236 29.47 23.60 -8.76
C TRP A 236 28.43 22.52 -8.44
N SER A 237 27.97 21.76 -9.43
CA SER A 237 27.03 20.66 -9.19
C SER A 237 27.67 19.51 -8.42
N VAL A 238 28.98 19.29 -8.59
CA VAL A 238 29.75 18.26 -7.87
C VAL A 238 29.82 18.62 -6.38
N ARG A 239 30.16 19.88 -6.06
CA ARG A 239 30.23 20.39 -4.69
C ARG A 239 28.86 20.40 -4.02
N MET A 240 27.81 20.81 -4.73
CA MET A 240 26.43 20.75 -4.23
C MET A 240 25.97 19.30 -3.99
N LEU A 241 26.29 18.38 -4.92
CA LEU A 241 25.98 16.95 -4.77
C LEU A 241 26.68 16.34 -3.55
N ALA A 242 27.97 16.66 -3.35
CA ALA A 242 28.75 16.22 -2.20
C ALA A 242 28.14 16.74 -0.89
N LEU A 243 27.78 18.03 -0.84
CA LEU A 243 27.18 18.66 0.34
C LEU A 243 25.83 18.01 0.72
N LEU A 244 24.94 17.77 -0.24
CA LEU A 244 23.65 17.11 0.04
C LEU A 244 23.81 15.64 0.43
N ARG A 245 24.85 14.95 -0.03
CA ARG A 245 25.16 13.58 0.45
C ARG A 245 25.72 13.61 1.86
N GLU A 246 26.60 14.55 2.15
CA GLU A 246 27.20 14.74 3.46
C GLU A 246 26.14 15.04 4.52
N SER A 247 25.15 15.89 4.21
CA SER A 247 24.04 16.16 5.13
C SER A 247 23.24 14.90 5.47
N ILE A 248 22.97 14.03 4.49
CA ILE A 248 22.29 12.74 4.71
C ILE A 248 23.15 11.80 5.58
N HIS A 249 24.47 11.80 5.38
CA HIS A 249 25.38 11.00 6.18
C HIS A 249 25.50 11.52 7.61
N LEU A 250 25.52 12.84 7.82
CA LEU A 250 25.59 13.47 9.13
C LEU A 250 24.47 12.99 10.05
N GLN A 251 23.23 12.90 9.54
CA GLN A 251 22.07 12.41 10.29
C GLN A 251 22.27 10.99 10.86
N LYS A 252 23.05 10.15 10.17
CA LYS A 252 23.26 8.74 10.51
C LYS A 252 24.57 8.47 11.25
N SER A 253 25.36 9.50 11.48
CA SER A 253 26.71 9.38 12.03
C SER A 253 26.76 9.65 13.53
N ASP A 254 27.73 9.05 14.22
CA ASP A 254 28.04 9.36 15.62
C ASP A 254 28.52 10.82 15.81
N ASN A 255 28.89 11.50 14.71
CA ASN A 255 29.34 12.89 14.67
C ASN A 255 28.19 13.91 14.49
N TYR A 256 26.94 13.47 14.63
CA TYR A 256 25.78 14.37 14.60
C TYR A 256 25.94 15.47 15.67
N SER A 257 26.11 16.71 15.21
CA SER A 257 26.41 17.86 16.06
C SER A 257 25.79 19.13 15.51
N VAL A 258 25.43 20.05 16.40
CA VAL A 258 24.90 21.37 16.05
C VAL A 258 25.88 22.14 15.16
N SER A 259 27.19 22.01 15.43
CA SER A 259 28.25 22.60 14.61
C SER A 259 28.29 22.02 13.20
N GLY A 260 28.10 20.71 13.03
CA GLY A 260 28.03 20.07 11.71
C GLY A 260 26.83 20.55 10.89
N ILE A 261 25.67 20.73 11.52
CA ILE A 261 24.47 21.27 10.87
C ILE A 261 24.70 22.72 10.43
N ALA A 262 25.29 23.55 11.30
CA ALA A 262 25.62 24.94 10.99
C ALA A 262 26.60 25.05 9.82
N ASP A 263 27.64 24.21 9.79
CA ASP A 263 28.63 24.14 8.71
C ASP A 263 28.00 23.74 7.37
N ILE A 264 27.13 22.71 7.35
CA ILE A 264 26.38 22.32 6.14
C ILE A 264 25.54 23.50 5.61
N LYS A 265 24.83 24.21 6.49
CA LYS A 265 24.01 25.36 6.11
C LYS A 265 24.85 26.52 5.59
N GLU A 266 26.01 26.78 6.19
CA GLU A 266 26.92 27.84 5.74
C GLU A 266 27.52 27.52 4.37
N ARG A 267 28.01 26.30 4.16
CA ARG A 267 28.54 25.86 2.86
C ARG A 267 27.46 25.86 1.78
N TYR A 268 26.23 25.46 2.11
CA TYR A 268 25.09 25.55 1.20
C TYR A 268 24.83 27.00 0.79
N LYS A 269 24.81 27.93 1.76
CA LYS A 269 24.62 29.36 1.49
C LYS A 269 25.70 29.91 0.56
N LYS A 270 26.98 29.60 0.80
CA LYS A 270 28.10 30.01 -0.07
C LYS A 270 27.91 29.52 -1.51
N LEU A 271 27.59 28.24 -1.70
CA LEU A 271 27.30 27.67 -3.02
C LEU A 271 26.13 28.36 -3.73
N MET A 272 25.11 28.72 -2.97
CA MET A 272 23.92 29.42 -3.48
C MET A 272 24.17 30.90 -3.77
N GLU A 273 25.28 31.49 -3.32
CA GLU A 273 25.67 32.89 -3.59
C GLU A 273 26.67 33.02 -4.75
N GLU A 274 27.37 31.94 -5.10
CA GLU A 274 28.33 31.91 -6.22
C GLU A 274 27.72 32.39 -7.55
N ASP A 275 28.53 33.09 -8.36
CA ASP A 275 28.14 33.50 -9.70
C ASP A 275 28.23 32.31 -10.66
N ILE A 276 27.07 31.80 -11.06
CA ILE A 276 26.92 30.73 -12.05
C ILE A 276 26.34 31.26 -13.38
N SER A 277 26.41 32.57 -13.63
CA SER A 277 25.94 33.19 -14.88
C SER A 277 26.61 32.60 -16.11
N HIS A 278 27.86 32.17 -15.98
CA HIS A 278 28.67 31.54 -17.02
C HIS A 278 28.28 30.07 -17.30
N LEU A 279 27.56 29.39 -16.40
CA LEU A 279 27.12 28.01 -16.59
C LEU A 279 25.93 27.91 -17.55
N TRP A 280 25.53 26.70 -17.91
CA TRP A 280 24.37 26.51 -18.79
C TRP A 280 23.05 26.84 -18.09
N HIS A 281 22.00 27.06 -18.87
CA HIS A 281 20.67 27.42 -18.38
C HIS A 281 20.16 26.47 -17.29
N ASP A 282 20.32 25.15 -17.46
CA ASP A 282 19.87 24.13 -16.51
C ASP A 282 20.40 24.32 -15.07
N PHE A 283 21.63 24.84 -14.93
CA PHE A 283 22.23 25.10 -13.61
C PHE A 283 21.54 26.28 -12.92
N ARG A 284 21.31 27.35 -13.67
CA ARG A 284 20.58 28.53 -13.17
C ARG A 284 19.13 28.19 -12.85
N GLU A 285 18.47 27.42 -13.70
CA GLU A 285 17.10 26.94 -13.46
C GLU A 285 17.03 26.11 -12.17
N PHE A 286 17.97 25.19 -11.97
CA PHE A 286 18.05 24.40 -10.74
C PHE A 286 18.26 25.27 -9.49
N ARG A 287 19.25 26.18 -9.51
CA ARG A 287 19.51 27.12 -8.39
C ARG A 287 18.30 27.99 -8.11
N ASN A 288 17.70 28.58 -9.14
CA ASN A 288 16.55 29.48 -9.00
C ASN A 288 15.31 28.74 -8.48
N GLY A 289 15.10 27.48 -8.88
CA GLY A 289 14.03 26.65 -8.34
C GLY A 289 14.25 26.28 -6.87
N LEU A 290 15.50 26.19 -6.42
CA LEU A 290 15.85 25.82 -5.05
C LEU A 290 15.84 27.01 -4.08
N SER A 291 16.21 28.20 -4.56
CA SER A 291 16.39 29.41 -3.75
C SER A 291 15.19 29.76 -2.85
N PRO A 292 13.93 29.69 -3.30
CA PRO A 292 12.77 30.00 -2.47
C PRO A 292 12.53 28.99 -1.33
N HIS A 293 13.21 27.84 -1.35
CA HIS A 293 12.93 26.70 -0.48
C HIS A 293 14.12 26.27 0.36
N ALA A 294 15.13 27.14 0.51
CA ALA A 294 16.35 26.86 1.25
C ALA A 294 16.10 26.36 2.68
N GLU A 295 15.10 26.93 3.36
CA GLU A 295 14.71 26.56 4.72
C GLU A 295 14.07 25.16 4.84
N HIS A 296 13.63 24.57 3.72
CA HIS A 296 12.96 23.26 3.69
C HIS A 296 13.90 22.10 3.34
N LEU A 297 15.20 22.35 3.14
CA LEU A 297 16.14 21.31 2.69
C LEU A 297 16.73 20.48 3.81
N PHE A 298 16.93 21.10 4.98
CA PHE A 298 17.70 20.51 6.07
C PHE A 298 16.86 20.30 7.34
N VAL A 299 15.52 20.33 7.24
CA VAL A 299 14.62 20.11 8.38
C VAL A 299 14.83 18.73 9.01
N PHE A 300 15.17 17.72 8.20
CA PHE A 300 15.54 16.37 8.66
C PHE A 300 16.78 16.33 9.59
N LEU A 301 17.64 17.35 9.53
CA LEU A 301 18.76 17.52 10.46
C LEU A 301 18.35 18.15 11.78
N GLU A 302 17.19 18.81 11.84
CA GLU A 302 16.67 19.42 13.07
C GLU A 302 15.68 18.51 13.78
N ASN A 303 14.99 17.65 13.02
CA ASN A 303 14.07 16.66 13.51
C ASN A 303 14.37 15.28 12.89
N LEU A 304 14.96 14.39 13.70
CA LEU A 304 15.40 13.05 13.26
C LEU A 304 14.24 12.11 12.86
N HIS A 305 12.99 12.44 13.20
CA HIS A 305 11.83 11.70 12.73
C HIS A 305 11.45 12.05 11.28
N VAL A 306 11.97 13.15 10.74
CA VAL A 306 11.75 13.56 9.36
C VAL A 306 12.79 12.87 8.47
N PRO A 307 12.38 12.11 7.44
CA PRO A 307 13.32 11.55 6.49
C PRO A 307 13.81 12.63 5.50
N PRO A 308 15.05 12.51 4.98
CA PRO A 308 15.59 13.42 3.95
C PRO A 308 14.94 13.21 2.56
N ASP A 309 14.17 12.15 2.38
CA ASP A 309 13.56 11.78 1.11
C ASP A 309 12.10 11.35 1.25
N ASN A 310 11.38 11.40 0.12
CA ASN A 310 9.97 11.05 0.00
C ASN A 310 9.78 9.61 -0.55
N ASN A 311 10.80 8.75 -0.48
CA ASN A 311 10.75 7.42 -1.11
C ASN A 311 9.60 6.55 -0.58
N ALA A 312 9.18 6.77 0.67
CA ALA A 312 8.06 6.05 1.25
C ALA A 312 6.74 6.35 0.53
N SER A 313 6.48 7.61 0.15
CA SER A 313 5.29 8.00 -0.60
C SER A 313 5.33 7.48 -2.04
N GLU A 314 6.49 7.60 -2.70
CA GLU A 314 6.71 7.02 -4.04
C GLU A 314 6.46 5.50 -4.04
N ARG A 315 6.96 4.78 -3.03
CA ARG A 315 6.72 3.33 -2.88
C ARG A 315 5.24 3.02 -2.63
N SER A 316 4.53 3.83 -1.84
CA SER A 316 3.10 3.63 -1.55
C SER A 316 2.21 3.87 -2.78
N ILE A 317 2.60 4.80 -3.67
CA ILE A 317 1.83 5.13 -4.87
C ILE A 317 2.19 4.23 -6.08
N ARG A 318 3.41 3.70 -6.17
CA ARG A 318 3.89 2.86 -7.28
C ARG A 318 2.99 1.67 -7.66
N PRO A 319 2.35 0.94 -6.73
CA PRO A 319 1.40 -0.13 -7.06
C PRO A 319 0.27 0.33 -8.00
N LEU A 320 -0.10 1.61 -8.00
CA LEU A 320 -1.09 2.16 -8.93
C LEU A 320 -0.62 2.17 -10.37
N LYS A 321 0.68 2.44 -10.60
CA LYS A 321 1.27 2.33 -11.94
C LYS A 321 1.30 0.88 -12.39
N VAL A 322 1.57 -0.06 -11.48
CA VAL A 322 1.49 -1.49 -11.79
C VAL A 322 0.07 -1.88 -12.18
N LYS A 323 -0.93 -1.47 -11.40
CA LYS A 323 -2.34 -1.73 -11.72
C LYS A 323 -2.75 -1.15 -13.07
N GLN A 324 -2.34 0.08 -13.39
CA GLN A 324 -2.61 0.67 -14.70
C GLN A 324 -1.87 -0.05 -15.83
N LYS A 325 -0.64 -0.50 -15.62
CA LYS A 325 0.10 -1.27 -16.62
C LYS A 325 -0.58 -2.60 -16.94
N VAL A 326 -1.15 -3.27 -15.93
CA VAL A 326 -1.76 -4.60 -16.07
C VAL A 326 -3.23 -4.54 -16.47
N SER A 327 -3.99 -3.58 -15.94
CA SER A 327 -5.45 -3.46 -16.14
C SER A 327 -5.86 -2.30 -17.07
N GLY A 328 -4.91 -1.47 -17.51
CA GLY A 328 -5.17 -0.28 -18.32
C GLY A 328 -5.68 0.90 -17.49
N GLN A 329 -7.00 1.13 -17.53
CA GLN A 329 -7.64 2.31 -16.94
C GLN A 329 -8.84 1.92 -16.07
N PHE A 330 -9.22 2.79 -15.15
CA PHE A 330 -10.49 2.65 -14.44
C PHE A 330 -11.65 3.08 -15.34
N LYS A 331 -12.77 2.34 -15.26
CA LYS A 331 -13.97 2.62 -16.07
C LYS A 331 -15.01 3.48 -15.36
N SER A 332 -14.99 3.52 -14.02
CA SER A 332 -15.93 4.29 -13.21
C SER A 332 -15.25 4.89 -11.98
N GLY A 333 -15.82 5.99 -11.47
CA GLY A 333 -15.39 6.63 -10.22
C GLY A 333 -15.49 5.67 -9.02
N GLU A 334 -16.54 4.86 -8.99
CA GLU A 334 -16.73 3.82 -7.96
C GLU A 334 -15.60 2.80 -7.95
N GLY A 335 -15.15 2.33 -9.12
CA GLY A 335 -14.05 1.38 -9.22
C GLY A 335 -12.72 1.97 -8.77
N ALA A 336 -12.45 3.24 -9.09
CA ALA A 336 -11.28 3.95 -8.59
C ALA A 336 -11.34 4.15 -7.06
N SER A 337 -12.49 4.59 -6.54
CA SER A 337 -12.72 4.74 -5.10
C SER A 337 -12.60 3.41 -4.35
N ALA A 338 -13.13 2.32 -4.89
CA ALA A 338 -13.02 0.98 -4.30
C ALA A 338 -11.56 0.53 -4.21
N PHE A 339 -10.78 0.78 -5.26
CA PHE A 339 -9.35 0.52 -5.23
C PHE A 339 -8.66 1.35 -4.14
N CYS A 340 -8.87 2.68 -4.13
CA CYS A 340 -8.19 3.58 -3.20
C CYS A 340 -8.48 3.24 -1.72
N VAL A 341 -9.75 2.96 -1.38
CA VAL A 341 -10.15 2.55 -0.03
C VAL A 341 -9.47 1.26 0.38
N LEU A 342 -9.59 0.20 -0.43
CA LEU A 342 -9.03 -1.11 -0.10
C LEU A 342 -7.51 -1.10 -0.09
N HIS A 343 -6.88 -0.34 -1.00
CA HIS A 343 -5.42 -0.21 -1.08
C HIS A 343 -4.85 0.52 0.15
N SER A 344 -5.54 1.55 0.62
CA SER A 344 -5.19 2.26 1.86
C SER A 344 -5.19 1.31 3.05
N ILE A 345 -6.26 0.52 3.19
CA ILE A 345 -6.39 -0.46 4.28
C ILE A 345 -5.30 -1.55 4.19
N ILE A 346 -5.08 -2.11 3.00
CA ILE A 346 -4.07 -3.16 2.78
C ILE A 346 -2.66 -2.66 3.12
N ASN A 347 -2.30 -1.46 2.67
CA ASN A 347 -0.95 -0.93 2.93
C ASN A 347 -0.77 -0.49 4.38
N THR A 348 -1.79 0.07 5.01
CA THR A 348 -1.76 0.34 6.45
C THR A 348 -1.58 -0.95 7.25
N ALA A 349 -2.29 -2.03 6.90
CA ALA A 349 -2.08 -3.33 7.55
C ALA A 349 -0.62 -3.82 7.39
N ARG A 350 -0.05 -3.72 6.19
CA ARG A 350 1.37 -4.08 5.95
C ARG A 350 2.34 -3.25 6.79
N LYS A 351 2.13 -1.93 6.87
CA LYS A 351 2.95 -1.02 7.68
C LYS A 351 2.86 -1.36 9.18
N LYS A 352 1.66 -1.71 9.65
CA LYS A 352 1.41 -2.20 11.01
C LYS A 352 1.84 -3.67 11.23
N LYS A 353 2.52 -4.30 10.26
CA LYS A 353 2.96 -5.71 10.29
C LYS A 353 1.81 -6.71 10.52
N GLN A 354 0.62 -6.36 10.07
CA GLN A 354 -0.57 -7.20 10.12
C GLN A 354 -0.77 -7.93 8.78
N ASP A 355 -1.44 -9.07 8.83
CA ASP A 355 -1.84 -9.79 7.63
C ASP A 355 -2.95 -9.01 6.88
N PRO A 356 -2.71 -8.57 5.62
CA PRO A 356 -3.70 -7.80 4.88
C PRO A 356 -4.94 -8.62 4.50
N PHE A 357 -4.79 -9.93 4.28
CA PHE A 357 -5.93 -10.81 3.98
C PHE A 357 -6.83 -10.97 5.21
N LEU A 358 -6.26 -11.19 6.40
CA LEU A 358 -7.06 -11.22 7.64
C LEU A 358 -7.74 -9.88 7.92
N THR A 359 -7.07 -8.77 7.63
CA THR A 359 -7.69 -7.43 7.74
C THR A 359 -8.91 -7.28 6.83
N LEU A 360 -8.85 -7.83 5.61
CA LEU A 360 -9.98 -7.85 4.68
C LEU A 360 -11.07 -8.83 5.12
N ILE A 361 -10.74 -9.94 5.78
CA ILE A 361 -11.73 -10.85 6.38
C ILE A 361 -12.60 -10.09 7.39
N ASP A 362 -12.02 -9.24 8.24
CA ASP A 362 -12.80 -8.47 9.21
C ASP A 362 -13.76 -7.47 8.54
N ILE A 363 -13.33 -6.85 7.43
CA ILE A 363 -14.23 -5.99 6.63
C ILE A 363 -15.34 -6.84 5.99
N ALA A 364 -15.00 -8.02 5.49
CA ALA A 364 -15.95 -8.92 4.86
C ALA A 364 -17.00 -9.47 5.85
N LYS A 365 -16.66 -9.64 7.14
CA LYS A 365 -17.65 -9.98 8.18
C LYS A 365 -18.72 -8.89 8.28
N ASN A 366 -18.31 -7.62 8.27
CA ASN A 366 -19.26 -6.49 8.28
C ASN A 366 -20.12 -6.45 7.01
N VAL A 367 -19.60 -6.87 5.85
CA VAL A 367 -20.42 -7.00 4.62
C VAL A 367 -21.55 -7.99 4.81
N ILE A 368 -21.36 -9.06 5.59
CA ILE A 368 -22.39 -10.07 5.86
C ILE A 368 -23.36 -9.59 6.94
N SER A 369 -22.86 -8.92 7.97
CA SER A 369 -23.68 -8.42 9.09
C SER A 369 -24.54 -7.19 8.73
N TYR A 370 -24.03 -6.25 7.92
CA TYR A 370 -24.68 -4.97 7.57
C TYR A 370 -25.41 -5.00 6.21
N GLN A 371 -25.73 -6.17 5.68
CA GLN A 371 -26.61 -6.28 4.50
C GLN A 371 -28.10 -6.06 4.85
N SER A 372 -28.39 -5.25 5.87
CA SER A 372 -29.71 -4.74 6.25
C SER A 372 -30.19 -3.64 5.30
#